data_AF-A4SAK6-F1
#
_entry.id   AF-A4SAK6-F1
#
_cell.length_a   1.000
_cell.length_b   1.000
_cell.length_c   1.000
_cell.angle_alpha   90.00
_cell.angle_beta   90.00
_cell.angle_gamma   90.00
#
_symmetry.space_group_name_H-M   'P 1'
#
loop_
_entity.id
_entity.type
_entity.pdbx_description
1 polymer ?
#
loop_
_entity_poly.entity_id
_entity_poly.type
_entity_poly.pdbx_seq_one_letter_code
_entity_poly.pdbx_strand_id
1 'polypeptide(L)'
;MRASRDDASDDASDDAELLASAPDWLLAWFLRDRKLDADKARAKTLKYLEWRRSGYGESELKLSSEVAEEAASGKAVLLGERDAQNRPVVYVTLTKHDVETRELSRTCRLCVKLVDEALEQLRGEGAGAPETLMCVFDLRGFTMKNADIDFVKFFIKCIFDYFPKRISQVLLIEPPWVFTPVWQIVKPLMGKYAALVKQVKAKDAKAYFDPESTLFDA
;
A
#
# COMPACT_ATOMS: atom_id res chain seq x y z
N MET A 1 -36.90 1.52 -24.55
CA MET A 1 -36.25 2.65 -23.84
C MET A 1 -36.75 2.78 -22.39
N ARG A 2 -36.84 1.66 -21.65
CA ARG A 2 -37.31 1.60 -20.24
C ARG A 2 -36.26 1.05 -19.25
N ALA A 3 -35.16 0.47 -19.74
CA ALA A 3 -34.12 -0.12 -18.90
C ALA A 3 -33.28 0.92 -18.11
N SER A 4 -33.17 2.15 -18.60
CA SER A 4 -32.23 3.13 -18.04
C SER A 4 -32.68 3.84 -16.75
N ARG A 5 -33.93 3.65 -16.32
CA ARG A 5 -34.49 4.32 -15.13
C ARG A 5 -34.53 3.40 -13.91
N ASP A 6 -34.69 2.11 -14.14
CA ASP A 6 -34.69 1.07 -13.10
C ASP A 6 -33.25 0.74 -12.66
N ASP A 7 -32.30 0.64 -13.62
CA ASP A 7 -30.87 0.43 -13.31
C ASP A 7 -30.28 1.57 -12.45
N ALA A 8 -30.66 2.82 -12.74
CA ALA A 8 -30.15 3.99 -12.02
C ALA A 8 -30.75 4.12 -10.59
N SER A 9 -31.97 3.61 -10.36
CA SER A 9 -32.54 3.56 -9.02
C SER A 9 -31.92 2.44 -8.18
N ASP A 10 -31.60 1.31 -8.80
CA ASP A 10 -30.97 0.18 -8.13
C ASP A 10 -29.52 0.52 -7.75
N ASP A 11 -28.75 1.12 -8.66
CA ASP A 11 -27.37 1.59 -8.39
C ASP A 11 -27.33 2.61 -7.24
N ALA A 12 -28.27 3.57 -7.23
CA ALA A 12 -28.34 4.57 -6.16
C ALA A 12 -28.70 3.96 -4.79
N SER A 13 -29.44 2.84 -4.79
CA SER A 13 -29.80 2.11 -3.57
C SER A 13 -28.63 1.29 -3.02
N ASP A 14 -27.87 0.58 -3.87
CA ASP A 14 -26.66 -0.15 -3.45
C ASP A 14 -25.58 0.82 -2.97
N ASP A 15 -25.39 1.95 -3.64
CA ASP A 15 -24.49 3.04 -3.20
C ASP A 15 -24.80 3.50 -1.76
N ALA A 16 -26.08 3.70 -1.45
CA ALA A 16 -26.52 4.17 -0.15
C ALA A 16 -26.27 3.11 0.93
N GLU A 17 -26.55 1.84 0.64
CA GLU A 17 -26.29 0.71 1.53
C GLU A 17 -24.78 0.51 1.77
N LEU A 18 -23.98 0.61 0.69
CA LEU A 18 -22.52 0.52 0.75
C LEU A 18 -21.94 1.59 1.66
N LEU A 19 -22.36 2.85 1.50
CA LEU A 19 -21.93 3.96 2.36
C LEU A 19 -22.40 3.78 3.81
N ALA A 20 -23.62 3.29 4.02
CA ALA A 20 -24.14 3.03 5.36
C ALA A 20 -23.37 1.92 6.09
N SER A 21 -22.78 0.97 5.34
CA SER A 21 -21.93 -0.10 5.90
C SER A 21 -20.49 0.35 6.21
N ALA A 22 -20.08 1.53 5.73
CA ALA A 22 -18.72 2.03 5.88
C ALA A 22 -18.45 2.46 7.33
N PRO A 23 -17.31 2.08 7.93
CA PRO A 23 -17.00 2.50 9.29
C PRO A 23 -16.66 4.01 9.33
N ASP A 24 -17.04 4.68 10.43
CA ASP A 24 -16.86 6.13 10.60
C ASP A 24 -15.43 6.62 10.33
N TRP A 25 -14.42 5.84 10.73
CA TRP A 25 -13.02 6.20 10.52
C TRP A 25 -12.66 6.32 9.02
N LEU A 26 -13.28 5.50 8.17
CA LEU A 26 -13.06 5.49 6.72
C LEU A 26 -13.69 6.73 6.10
N LEU A 27 -14.94 7.03 6.49
CA LEU A 27 -15.67 8.23 6.06
C LEU A 27 -14.91 9.50 6.48
N ALA A 28 -14.51 9.59 7.74
CA ALA A 28 -13.75 10.72 8.28
C ALA A 28 -12.40 10.90 7.55
N TRP A 29 -11.72 9.81 7.22
CA TRP A 29 -10.46 9.87 6.49
C TRP A 29 -10.63 10.38 5.05
N PHE A 30 -11.59 9.86 4.27
CA PHE A 30 -11.81 10.36 2.91
C PHE A 30 -12.32 11.81 2.89
N LEU A 31 -13.11 12.20 3.89
CA LEU A 31 -13.53 13.59 4.06
C LEU A 31 -12.32 14.52 4.29
N ARG A 32 -11.38 14.14 5.17
CA ARG A 32 -10.10 14.86 5.36
C ARG A 32 -9.23 14.88 4.10
N ASP A 33 -9.14 13.75 3.40
CA ASP A 33 -8.38 13.65 2.14
C ASP A 33 -8.93 14.60 1.07
N ARG A 34 -10.25 14.76 0.99
CA ARG A 34 -10.95 15.61 0.01
C ARG A 34 -11.23 17.04 0.52
N LYS A 35 -10.54 17.48 1.58
CA LYS A 35 -10.67 18.84 2.14
C LYS A 35 -12.10 19.21 2.53
N LEU A 36 -12.81 18.25 3.14
CA LEU A 36 -14.19 18.38 3.60
C LEU A 36 -15.24 18.57 2.50
N ASP A 37 -14.87 18.32 1.24
CA ASP A 37 -15.82 18.24 0.12
C ASP A 37 -16.58 16.90 0.19
N ALA A 38 -17.85 16.97 0.59
CA ALA A 38 -18.68 15.80 0.86
C ALA A 38 -18.91 14.94 -0.40
N ASP A 39 -19.17 15.55 -1.55
CA ASP A 39 -19.44 14.83 -2.80
C ASP A 39 -18.19 14.09 -3.29
N LYS A 40 -17.02 14.76 -3.25
CA LYS A 40 -15.76 14.11 -3.59
C LYS A 40 -15.38 13.01 -2.61
N ALA A 41 -15.69 13.19 -1.32
CA ALA A 41 -15.45 12.18 -0.30
C ALA A 41 -16.35 10.96 -0.56
N ARG A 42 -17.65 11.17 -0.78
CA ARG A 42 -18.62 10.13 -1.14
C ARG A 42 -18.15 9.31 -2.33
N ALA A 43 -17.83 9.97 -3.45
CA ALA A 43 -17.35 9.30 -4.66
C ALA A 43 -16.09 8.47 -4.42
N LYS A 44 -15.18 8.96 -3.57
CA LYS A 44 -13.94 8.24 -3.25
C LYS A 44 -14.17 7.05 -2.33
N THR A 45 -15.06 7.18 -1.35
CA THR A 45 -15.47 6.08 -0.46
C THR A 45 -16.13 4.95 -1.26
N LEU A 46 -17.07 5.27 -2.16
CA LEU A 46 -17.73 4.27 -3.00
C LEU A 46 -16.72 3.48 -3.84
N LYS A 47 -15.86 4.21 -4.58
CA LYS A 47 -14.77 3.60 -5.37
C LYS A 47 -13.86 2.69 -4.54
N TYR A 48 -13.58 3.06 -3.29
CA TYR A 48 -12.80 2.23 -2.38
C TYR A 48 -13.55 0.95 -1.98
N LEU A 49 -14.82 1.06 -1.59
CA LEU A 49 -15.63 -0.06 -1.13
C LEU A 49 -15.95 -1.05 -2.26
N GLU A 50 -16.22 -0.57 -3.47
CA GLU A 50 -16.33 -1.40 -4.68
C GLU A 50 -15.05 -2.18 -4.96
N TRP A 51 -13.90 -1.51 -4.87
CA TRP A 51 -12.60 -2.16 -5.04
C TRP A 51 -12.34 -3.22 -3.96
N ARG A 52 -12.79 -3.00 -2.72
CA ARG A 52 -12.75 -4.03 -1.67
C ARG A 52 -13.61 -5.24 -2.05
N ARG A 53 -14.79 -5.04 -2.64
CA ARG A 53 -15.65 -6.14 -3.15
C ARG A 53 -15.01 -6.89 -4.34
N SER A 54 -14.04 -6.31 -5.05
CA SER A 54 -13.41 -6.91 -6.24
C SER A 54 -12.24 -7.87 -5.91
N GLY A 55 -12.24 -8.53 -4.75
CA GLY A 55 -11.17 -9.46 -4.33
C GLY A 55 -10.08 -8.83 -3.46
N TYR A 56 -10.33 -7.66 -2.86
CA TYR A 56 -9.39 -6.99 -1.93
C TYR A 56 -10.02 -6.73 -0.55
N GLY A 57 -11.07 -7.49 -0.20
CA GLY A 57 -11.76 -7.36 1.07
C GLY A 57 -10.86 -7.77 2.23
N GLU A 58 -10.86 -7.02 3.33
CA GLU A 58 -9.93 -7.23 4.45
C GLU A 58 -10.01 -8.66 5.00
N SER A 59 -11.22 -9.18 5.27
CA SER A 59 -11.43 -10.54 5.76
C SER A 59 -11.02 -11.61 4.74
N GLU A 60 -11.29 -11.37 3.46
CA GLU A 60 -10.92 -12.29 2.37
C GLU A 60 -9.40 -12.40 2.26
N LEU A 61 -8.69 -11.27 2.30
CA LEU A 61 -7.23 -11.23 2.26
C LEU A 61 -6.61 -11.92 3.48
N LYS A 62 -7.17 -11.72 4.68
CA LYS A 62 -6.70 -12.35 5.93
C LYS A 62 -6.87 -13.87 5.93
N LEU A 63 -7.96 -14.38 5.35
CA LEU A 63 -8.29 -15.81 5.35
C LEU A 63 -7.80 -16.57 4.11
N SER A 64 -7.29 -15.88 3.09
CA SER A 64 -6.84 -16.48 1.84
C SER A 64 -5.56 -17.29 2.02
N SER A 65 -5.63 -18.60 1.71
CA SER A 65 -4.46 -19.48 1.70
C SER A 65 -3.42 -19.05 0.67
N GLU A 66 -3.84 -18.57 -0.51
CA GLU A 66 -2.92 -18.10 -1.56
C GLU A 66 -2.12 -16.88 -1.13
N VAL A 67 -2.75 -15.96 -0.38
CA VAL A 67 -2.05 -14.80 0.18
C VAL A 67 -1.11 -15.23 1.30
N ALA A 68 -1.49 -16.23 2.10
CA ALA A 68 -0.61 -16.80 3.13
C ALA A 68 0.61 -17.52 2.51
N GLU A 69 0.42 -18.27 1.42
CA GLU A 69 1.49 -18.89 0.65
C GLU A 69 2.44 -17.84 0.05
N GLU A 70 1.88 -16.78 -0.54
CA GLU A 70 2.68 -15.68 -1.09
C GLU A 70 3.46 -14.96 0.03
N ALA A 71 2.86 -14.77 1.20
CA ALA A 71 3.55 -14.23 2.39
C ALA A 71 4.69 -15.15 2.87
N ALA A 72 4.51 -16.47 2.78
CA ALA A 72 5.51 -17.46 3.19
C ALA A 72 6.80 -17.41 2.35
N SER A 73 6.77 -16.81 1.15
CA SER A 73 7.99 -16.50 0.38
C SER A 73 8.95 -15.57 1.15
N GLY A 74 8.43 -14.79 2.10
CA GLY A 74 9.18 -13.78 2.85
C GLY A 74 9.72 -12.65 1.97
N LYS A 75 9.14 -12.43 0.78
CA LYS A 75 9.51 -11.33 -0.13
C LYS A 75 9.07 -9.97 0.40
N ALA A 76 7.99 -9.93 1.16
CA ALA A 76 7.48 -8.75 1.84
C ALA A 76 6.95 -9.15 3.22
N VAL A 77 7.27 -8.36 4.24
CA VAL A 77 6.88 -8.60 5.63
C VAL A 77 6.51 -7.29 6.32
N LEU A 78 5.61 -7.34 7.30
CA LEU A 78 5.43 -6.27 8.26
C LEU A 78 6.43 -6.51 9.40
N LEU A 79 7.36 -5.58 9.60
CA LEU A 79 8.36 -5.71 10.65
C LEU A 79 7.71 -5.58 12.04
N GLY A 80 8.28 -6.29 13.02
CA GLY A 80 7.95 -6.07 14.44
C GLY A 80 8.56 -4.78 14.98
N GLU A 81 9.63 -4.30 14.36
CA GLU A 81 10.28 -3.03 14.67
C GLU A 81 9.60 -1.86 13.92
N ARG A 82 9.69 -0.66 14.50
CA ARG A 82 9.15 0.57 13.93
C ARG A 82 10.24 1.45 13.36
N ASP A 83 9.82 2.45 12.61
CA ASP A 83 10.74 3.46 12.14
C ASP A 83 10.99 4.56 13.17
N ALA A 84 11.92 5.47 12.87
CA ALA A 84 12.29 6.58 13.77
C ALA A 84 11.12 7.56 14.07
N GLN A 85 10.01 7.46 13.34
CA GLN A 85 8.79 8.24 13.53
C GLN A 85 7.67 7.41 14.17
N ASN A 86 8.03 6.25 14.75
CA ASN A 86 7.12 5.29 15.37
C ASN A 86 6.06 4.70 14.40
N ARG A 87 6.33 4.72 13.09
CA ARG A 87 5.44 4.16 12.07
C ARG A 87 5.73 2.66 11.89
N PRO A 88 4.70 1.83 11.63
CA PRO A 88 4.90 0.47 11.13
C PRO A 88 5.65 0.47 9.81
N VAL A 89 6.45 -0.60 9.59
CA VAL A 89 7.31 -0.72 8.42
C VAL A 89 6.97 -1.98 7.63
N VAL A 90 6.54 -1.79 6.39
CA VAL A 90 6.46 -2.88 5.40
C VAL A 90 7.82 -2.98 4.71
N TYR A 91 8.51 -4.09 4.88
CA TYR A 91 9.85 -4.34 4.33
C TYR A 91 9.78 -5.36 3.20
N VAL A 92 10.36 -5.02 2.05
CA VAL A 92 10.36 -5.83 0.83
C VAL A 92 11.79 -6.17 0.44
N THR A 93 12.12 -7.46 0.35
CA THR A 93 13.40 -7.95 -0.16
C THR A 93 13.28 -8.27 -1.64
N LEU A 94 13.77 -7.39 -2.51
CA LEU A 94 13.52 -7.48 -3.96
C LEU A 94 14.11 -8.73 -4.61
N THR A 95 15.22 -9.24 -4.08
CA THR A 95 15.87 -10.46 -4.62
C THR A 95 15.02 -11.73 -4.47
N LYS A 96 14.00 -11.70 -3.61
CA LYS A 96 13.02 -12.78 -3.46
C LYS A 96 11.82 -12.66 -4.40
N HIS A 97 11.78 -11.62 -5.23
CA HIS A 97 10.71 -11.38 -6.20
C HIS A 97 11.20 -11.63 -7.62
N ASP A 98 10.63 -12.61 -8.30
CA ASP A 98 10.94 -12.90 -9.70
C ASP A 98 9.70 -12.63 -10.57
N VAL A 99 9.83 -11.73 -11.54
CA VAL A 99 8.75 -11.32 -12.45
C VAL A 99 8.31 -12.47 -13.37
N GLU A 100 9.20 -13.40 -13.72
CA GLU A 100 8.88 -14.49 -14.63
C GLU A 100 7.99 -15.55 -13.98
N THR A 101 8.18 -15.81 -12.68
CA THR A 101 7.47 -16.88 -11.98
C THR A 101 6.35 -16.37 -11.07
N ARG A 102 6.19 -15.05 -10.91
CA ARG A 102 5.16 -14.50 -10.03
C ARG A 102 3.75 -14.69 -10.59
N GLU A 103 2.80 -14.73 -9.67
CA GLU A 103 1.40 -14.43 -9.99
C GLU A 103 1.08 -13.01 -9.50
N LEU A 104 0.84 -12.08 -10.44
CA LEU A 104 0.65 -10.66 -10.11
C LEU A 104 -0.46 -10.44 -9.08
N SER A 105 -1.59 -11.15 -9.22
CA SER A 105 -2.74 -11.05 -8.33
C SER A 105 -2.34 -11.36 -6.88
N ARG A 106 -1.60 -12.45 -6.65
CA ARG A 106 -1.12 -12.84 -5.32
C ARG A 106 -0.21 -11.77 -4.72
N THR A 107 0.76 -11.27 -5.48
CA THR A 107 1.67 -10.21 -5.02
C THR A 107 0.92 -8.90 -4.68
N CYS A 108 -0.04 -8.50 -5.52
CA CYS A 108 -0.91 -7.33 -5.28
C CYS A 108 -1.76 -7.49 -4.02
N ARG A 109 -2.37 -8.67 -3.82
CA ARG A 109 -3.18 -8.99 -2.64
C ARG A 109 -2.36 -9.03 -1.36
N LEU A 110 -1.14 -9.59 -1.40
CA LEU A 110 -0.20 -9.54 -0.28
C LEU A 110 0.16 -8.09 0.08
N CYS A 111 0.44 -7.25 -0.92
CA CYS A 111 0.73 -5.84 -0.69
C CYS A 111 -0.41 -5.14 0.07
N VAL A 112 -1.67 -5.37 -0.35
CA VAL A 112 -2.83 -4.78 0.31
C VAL A 112 -3.00 -5.31 1.73
N LYS A 113 -2.85 -6.63 1.93
CA LYS A 113 -2.91 -7.25 3.26
C LYS A 113 -1.90 -6.60 4.23
N LEU A 114 -0.64 -6.44 3.81
CA LEU A 114 0.40 -5.85 4.67
C LEU A 114 0.12 -4.37 5.00
N VAL A 115 -0.45 -3.61 4.05
CA VAL A 115 -0.89 -2.24 4.31
C VAL A 115 -2.05 -2.23 5.31
N ASP A 116 -3.02 -3.12 5.16
CA ASP A 116 -4.17 -3.20 6.08
C ASP A 116 -3.73 -3.57 7.50
N GLU A 117 -2.84 -4.55 7.65
CA GLU A 117 -2.27 -4.95 8.93
C GLU A 117 -1.51 -3.80 9.61
N ALA A 118 -0.69 -3.07 8.86
CA ALA A 118 0.01 -1.89 9.37
C ALA A 118 -0.97 -0.79 9.83
N LEU A 119 -2.02 -0.52 9.06
CA LEU A 119 -3.02 0.49 9.40
C LEU A 119 -3.93 0.05 10.56
N GLU A 120 -4.18 -1.24 10.72
CA GLU A 120 -4.92 -1.80 11.85
C GLU A 120 -4.16 -1.65 13.17
N GLN A 121 -2.84 -1.89 13.17
CA GLN A 121 -1.99 -1.61 14.34
C GLN A 121 -2.13 -0.15 14.78
N LEU A 122 -2.00 0.79 13.84
CA LEU A 122 -2.11 2.22 14.12
C LEU A 122 -3.48 2.62 14.68
N ARG A 123 -4.57 2.01 14.18
CA ARG A 123 -5.93 2.28 14.72
C ARG A 123 -6.09 1.78 16.15
N GLY A 124 -5.42 0.69 16.53
CA GLY A 124 -5.45 0.14 17.88
C GLY A 124 -4.69 0.97 18.93
N GLU A 125 -3.75 1.81 18.50
CA GLU A 125 -2.90 2.63 19.37
C GLU A 125 -3.57 3.91 19.89
N GLY A 126 -4.70 4.32 19.29
CA GLY A 126 -5.50 5.45 19.75
C GLY A 126 -4.94 6.84 19.37
N ALA A 127 -5.34 7.85 20.13
CA ALA A 127 -5.05 9.25 19.79
C ALA A 127 -3.55 9.58 19.94
N GLY A 128 -2.98 10.25 18.94
CA GLY A 128 -1.56 10.64 18.91
C GLY A 128 -0.65 9.62 18.22
N ALA A 129 -1.16 8.42 17.88
CA ALA A 129 -0.45 7.47 17.04
C ALA A 129 -0.27 8.01 15.61
N PRO A 130 0.79 7.59 14.90
CA PRO A 130 0.92 7.90 13.48
C PRO A 130 -0.29 7.39 12.68
N GLU A 131 -0.68 8.09 11.62
CA GLU A 131 -1.76 7.65 10.72
C GLU A 131 -1.23 7.00 9.42
N THR A 132 0.10 6.81 9.37
CA THR A 132 0.84 6.45 8.15
C THR A 132 1.91 5.41 8.43
N LEU A 133 2.27 4.65 7.39
CA LEU A 133 3.35 3.66 7.40
C LEU A 133 4.54 4.09 6.52
N MET A 134 5.68 3.43 6.73
CA MET A 134 6.84 3.48 5.84
C MET A 134 6.95 2.17 5.04
N CYS A 135 7.24 2.28 3.74
CA CYS A 135 7.60 1.13 2.91
C CYS A 135 9.10 1.12 2.66
N VAL A 136 9.74 -0.02 2.82
CA VAL A 136 11.16 -0.21 2.56
C VAL A 136 11.31 -1.25 1.46
N PHE A 137 12.10 -0.91 0.45
CA PHE A 137 12.47 -1.79 -0.64
C PHE A 137 13.98 -1.98 -0.57
N ASP A 138 14.42 -3.20 -0.29
CA ASP A 138 15.82 -3.59 -0.23
C ASP A 138 16.29 -4.08 -1.59
N LEU A 139 17.09 -3.25 -2.28
CA LEU A 139 17.59 -3.50 -3.62
C LEU A 139 19.01 -4.10 -3.62
N ARG A 140 19.56 -4.51 -2.46
CA ARG A 140 20.83 -5.23 -2.42
C ARG A 140 20.71 -6.52 -3.22
N GLY A 141 21.55 -6.66 -4.26
CA GLY A 141 21.50 -7.80 -5.19
C GLY A 141 20.42 -7.72 -6.27
N PHE A 142 19.74 -6.58 -6.40
CA PHE A 142 18.72 -6.37 -7.43
C PHE A 142 19.26 -6.62 -8.85
N THR A 143 18.45 -7.30 -9.65
CA THR A 143 18.65 -7.52 -11.08
C THR A 143 17.37 -7.18 -11.84
N MET A 144 17.43 -7.13 -13.18
CA MET A 144 16.24 -6.86 -13.99
C MET A 144 15.13 -7.91 -13.87
N LYS A 145 15.43 -9.12 -13.37
CA LYS A 145 14.40 -10.13 -13.06
C LYS A 145 13.44 -9.67 -11.95
N ASN A 146 13.88 -8.74 -11.10
CA ASN A 146 13.10 -8.21 -10.00
C ASN A 146 12.32 -6.94 -10.40
N ALA A 147 12.47 -6.45 -11.64
CA ALA A 147 11.94 -5.16 -12.12
C ALA A 147 10.47 -5.23 -12.52
N ASP A 148 9.57 -5.23 -11.53
CA ASP A 148 8.14 -5.43 -11.76
C ASP A 148 7.34 -4.14 -12.01
N ILE A 149 7.28 -3.71 -13.27
CA ILE A 149 6.57 -2.47 -13.64
C ILE A 149 5.06 -2.57 -13.42
N ASP A 150 4.46 -3.76 -13.60
CA ASP A 150 3.02 -3.93 -13.43
C ASP A 150 2.61 -3.84 -11.96
N PHE A 151 3.37 -4.49 -11.07
CA PHE A 151 3.18 -4.33 -9.63
C PHE A 151 3.38 -2.88 -9.21
N VAL A 152 4.40 -2.18 -9.71
CA VAL A 152 4.63 -0.78 -9.34
C VAL A 152 3.46 0.11 -9.79
N LYS A 153 2.89 -0.10 -10.99
CA LYS A 153 1.69 0.60 -11.42
C LYS A 153 0.51 0.34 -10.48
N PHE A 154 0.31 -0.91 -10.06
CA PHE A 154 -0.71 -1.26 -9.06
C PHE A 154 -0.46 -0.54 -7.73
N PHE A 155 0.76 -0.60 -7.20
CA PHE A 155 1.13 0.04 -5.94
C PHE A 155 0.91 1.56 -5.96
N ILE A 156 1.29 2.22 -7.06
CA ILE A 156 1.04 3.65 -7.27
C ILE A 156 -0.47 3.92 -7.29
N LYS A 157 -1.25 3.12 -8.03
CA LYS A 157 -2.71 3.23 -8.07
C LYS A 157 -3.30 3.10 -6.66
N CYS A 158 -2.84 2.14 -5.86
CA CYS A 158 -3.22 1.98 -4.47
C CYS A 158 -2.98 3.26 -3.66
N ILE A 159 -1.82 3.89 -3.76
CA ILE A 159 -1.53 5.15 -3.06
C ILE A 159 -2.47 6.29 -3.49
N PHE A 160 -2.79 6.41 -4.78
CA PHE A 160 -3.66 7.49 -5.27
C PHE A 160 -5.14 7.28 -4.89
N ASP A 161 -5.66 6.09 -5.17
CA ASP A 161 -7.08 5.80 -5.15
C ASP A 161 -7.55 5.28 -3.79
N TYR A 162 -6.78 4.36 -3.19
CA TYR A 162 -7.28 3.53 -2.09
C TYR A 162 -6.62 3.82 -0.75
N PHE A 163 -5.37 4.30 -0.75
CA PHE A 163 -4.56 4.61 0.43
C PHE A 163 -3.98 6.03 0.41
N PRO A 164 -4.75 7.07 0.04
CA PRO A 164 -4.23 8.44 -0.03
C PRO A 164 -3.69 8.90 1.33
N LYS A 165 -2.44 9.40 1.31
CA LYS A 165 -1.75 9.93 2.49
C LYS A 165 -1.53 8.90 3.62
N ARG A 166 -1.62 7.60 3.34
CA ARG A 166 -1.31 6.52 4.32
C ARG A 166 0.13 6.02 4.25
N ILE A 167 0.82 6.27 3.14
CA ILE A 167 2.26 6.04 3.02
C ILE A 167 2.92 7.40 3.06
N SER A 168 3.76 7.64 4.06
CA SER A 168 4.45 8.92 4.24
C SER A 168 5.94 8.86 3.89
N GLN A 169 6.49 7.66 3.67
CA GLN A 169 7.86 7.47 3.20
C GLN A 169 8.04 6.15 2.46
N VAL A 170 8.85 6.18 1.40
CA VAL A 170 9.34 4.99 0.71
C VAL A 170 10.87 5.03 0.71
N LEU A 171 11.52 4.02 1.28
CA LEU A 171 12.98 3.91 1.33
C LEU A 171 13.44 2.86 0.31
N LEU A 172 14.32 3.25 -0.61
CA LEU A 172 15.01 2.33 -1.52
C LEU A 172 16.44 2.15 -1.01
N ILE A 173 16.76 0.98 -0.48
CA ILE A 173 18.07 0.66 0.09
C ILE A 173 18.98 0.12 -0.99
N GLU A 174 20.16 0.73 -1.12
CA GLU A 174 21.24 0.33 -2.02
C GLU A 174 20.81 0.09 -3.48
N PRO A 175 20.09 1.03 -4.13
CA PRO A 175 19.71 0.87 -5.52
C PRO A 175 20.96 0.76 -6.41
N PRO A 176 21.16 -0.36 -7.13
CA PRO A 176 22.32 -0.52 -8.00
C PRO A 176 22.15 0.31 -9.28
N TRP A 177 23.23 0.54 -10.01
CA TRP A 177 23.20 1.31 -11.27
C TRP A 177 22.20 0.76 -12.29
N VAL A 178 21.99 -0.56 -12.32
CA VAL A 178 21.03 -1.26 -13.20
C VAL A 178 19.57 -0.94 -12.86
N PHE A 179 19.27 -0.38 -11.69
CA PHE A 179 17.93 0.12 -11.33
C PHE A 179 17.59 1.46 -12.01
N THR A 180 18.59 2.19 -12.53
CA THR A 180 18.38 3.54 -13.11
C THR A 180 17.30 3.59 -14.19
N PRO A 181 17.28 2.68 -15.19
CA PRO A 181 16.23 2.69 -16.22
C PRO A 181 14.84 2.44 -15.64
N VAL A 182 14.72 1.54 -14.65
CA VAL A 182 13.46 1.28 -13.94
C VAL A 182 12.98 2.55 -13.24
N TRP A 183 13.87 3.24 -12.55
CA TRP A 183 13.53 4.49 -11.86
C TRP A 183 13.09 5.60 -12.83
N GLN A 184 13.69 5.70 -14.01
CA GLN A 184 13.29 6.65 -15.04
C GLN A 184 11.86 6.42 -15.55
N ILE A 185 11.39 5.16 -15.55
CA ILE A 185 10.01 4.79 -15.90
C ILE A 185 9.07 5.05 -14.72
N VAL A 186 9.45 4.64 -13.51
CA VAL A 186 8.59 4.66 -12.33
C VAL A 186 8.37 6.08 -11.81
N LYS A 187 9.42 6.89 -11.72
CA LYS A 187 9.35 8.22 -11.10
C LYS A 187 8.27 9.13 -11.73
N PRO A 188 8.12 9.22 -13.06
CA PRO A 188 7.01 9.98 -13.67
C PRO A 188 5.62 9.47 -13.28
N LEU A 189 5.43 8.15 -13.18
CA LEU A 189 4.13 7.55 -12.82
C LEU A 189 3.69 7.92 -11.40
N MET A 190 4.64 8.15 -10.49
CA MET A 190 4.34 8.54 -9.11
C MET A 190 3.86 9.99 -8.98
N GLY A 191 4.13 10.85 -9.98
CA GLY A 191 3.83 12.29 -9.92
C GLY A 191 4.32 12.92 -8.62
N LYS A 192 3.42 13.57 -7.87
CA LYS A 192 3.75 14.21 -6.58
C LYS A 192 4.26 13.23 -5.51
N TYR A 193 3.91 11.95 -5.57
CA TYR A 193 4.35 10.97 -4.58
C TYR A 193 5.80 10.53 -4.76
N ALA A 194 6.45 10.90 -5.88
CA ALA A 194 7.89 10.72 -6.03
C ALA A 194 8.69 11.42 -4.91
N ALA A 195 8.13 12.48 -4.31
CA ALA A 195 8.74 13.20 -3.18
C ALA A 195 8.82 12.36 -1.89
N LEU A 196 8.04 11.29 -1.77
CA LEU A 196 8.10 10.37 -0.62
C LEU A 196 9.29 9.42 -0.69
N VAL A 197 9.91 9.27 -1.86
CA VAL A 197 10.96 8.28 -2.10
C VAL A 197 12.32 8.82 -1.69
N LYS A 198 13.04 8.05 -0.87
CA LYS A 198 14.43 8.28 -0.51
C LYS A 198 15.27 7.10 -0.98
N GLN A 199 16.30 7.37 -1.77
CA GLN A 199 17.32 6.40 -2.11
C GLN A 199 18.47 6.55 -1.11
N VAL A 200 18.86 5.47 -0.44
CA VAL A 200 19.87 5.50 0.62
C VAL A 200 20.86 4.36 0.47
N LYS A 201 22.06 4.54 1.02
CA LYS A 201 23.03 3.45 1.17
C LYS A 201 22.66 2.58 2.36
N ALA A 202 23.02 1.30 2.31
CA ALA A 202 22.69 0.36 3.38
C ALA A 202 23.22 0.83 4.75
N LYS A 203 24.45 1.36 4.79
CA LYS A 203 25.08 1.91 6.00
C LYS A 203 24.31 3.09 6.63
N ASP A 204 23.52 3.81 5.84
CA ASP A 204 22.78 4.98 6.28
C ASP A 204 21.30 4.64 6.59
N ALA A 205 20.86 3.41 6.27
CA ALA A 205 19.47 2.98 6.43
C ALA A 205 19.04 2.94 7.90
N LYS A 206 19.93 2.54 8.82
CA LYS A 206 19.63 2.47 10.27
C LYS A 206 19.11 3.79 10.84
N ALA A 207 19.53 4.94 10.30
CA ALA A 207 19.07 6.26 10.74
C ALA A 207 17.57 6.53 10.51
N TYR A 208 16.89 5.71 9.70
CA TYR A 208 15.46 5.80 9.46
C TYR A 208 14.63 4.94 10.40
N PHE A 209 15.27 4.09 11.20
CA PHE A 209 14.60 3.16 12.11
C PHE A 209 14.70 3.63 13.55
N ASP A 210 13.92 2.99 14.44
CA ASP A 210 14.08 3.19 15.87
C ASP A 210 15.57 3.01 16.27
N PRO A 211 16.15 3.85 17.15
CA PRO A 211 17.54 3.70 17.57
C PRO A 211 17.91 2.31 18.12
N GLU A 212 16.94 1.62 18.72
CA GLU A 212 17.08 0.26 19.25
C GLU A 212 16.86 -0.84 18.19
N SER A 213 16.63 -0.45 16.92
CA SER A 213 16.46 -1.37 15.80
C SER A 213 17.69 -2.26 15.60
N THR A 214 17.45 -3.56 15.55
CA THR A 214 18.48 -4.59 15.35
C THR A 214 18.57 -5.07 13.89
N LEU A 215 17.68 -4.57 13.03
CA LEU A 215 17.53 -4.98 11.63
C LEU A 215 18.84 -4.89 10.81
N PHE A 216 19.77 -4.02 11.22
CA PHE A 216 21.02 -3.75 10.50
C PHE A 216 22.29 -4.12 11.29
N ASP A 217 22.17 -4.86 12.39
CA ASP A 217 23.31 -5.20 13.26
C ASP A 217 24.15 -6.39 12.77
N ALA A 218 24.03 -6.74 11.47
CA ALA A 218 24.71 -7.86 10.81
C ALA A 218 25.83 -7.40 9.87
#